data_AF-A0AAD8K2F0-F1
#
_entry.id   AF-A0AAD8K2F0-F1
#
_cell.length_a   1.000
_cell.length_b   1.000
_cell.length_c   1.000
_cell.angle_alpha   90.00
_cell.angle_beta   90.00
_cell.angle_gamma   90.00
#
_symmetry.space_group_name_H-M   'P 1'
#
loop_
_entity.id
_entity.type
_entity.pdbx_description
1 polymer ?
#
loop_
_entity_poly.entity_id
_entity_poly.type
_entity_poly.pdbx_seq_one_letter_code
_entity_poly.pdbx_strand_id
1 'polypeptide(L)' 'MCGEDSAEVVQGFAVAIKVGLTKAQFDSTVGIHPTSAEEFVTMRTPTRKIRNSSSGGKTDSEAKAAA' A
#
# COMPACT_ATOMS: atom_id res chain seq x y z
N MET A 1 11.86 6.66 -1.43
CA MET A 1 12.39 7.78 -0.62
C MET A 1 13.53 8.40 -1.40
N CYS A 2 13.63 9.73 -1.40
CA CYS A 2 14.79 10.43 -1.95
C CYS A 2 15.33 11.32 -0.83
N GLY A 3 16.63 11.26 -0.57
CA GLY A 3 17.27 11.97 0.53
C GLY A 3 18.39 11.17 1.18
N GLU A 4 19.04 11.79 2.15
CA GLU A 4 20.02 11.15 3.04
C GLU A 4 19.38 9.96 3.78
N ASP A 5 20.18 8.95 4.08
CA ASP A 5 19.80 7.72 4.79
C ASP A 5 18.66 6.89 4.14
N SER A 6 18.32 7.19 2.89
CA SER A 6 17.18 6.54 2.22
C SER A 6 17.37 5.04 2.02
N ALA A 7 18.61 4.57 1.85
CA ALA A 7 18.90 3.15 1.72
C ALA A 7 18.63 2.41 3.04
N GLU A 8 19.07 3.00 4.16
CA GLU A 8 18.93 2.49 5.51
C GLU A 8 17.45 2.43 5.93
N VAL A 9 16.70 3.51 5.70
CA VAL A 9 15.27 3.58 6.02
C VAL A 9 14.46 2.57 5.19
N VAL A 10 14.71 2.51 3.88
CA VAL A 10 13.95 1.61 2.98
C VAL A 10 14.29 0.14 3.24
N GLN A 11 15.53 -0.19 3.62
CA GLN A 11 15.90 -1.57 3.98
C GLN A 11 15.08 -2.09 5.16
N GLY A 12 14.85 -1.26 6.19
CA GLY A 12 14.00 -1.61 7.33
C GLY A 12 12.54 -1.88 6.92
N PHE A 13 11.96 -0.99 6.11
CA PHE A 13 10.59 -1.17 5.62
C PHE A 13 10.43 -2.35 4.67
N ALA A 14 11.46 -2.72 3.90
CA ALA A 14 11.40 -3.85 2.97
C ALA A 14 11.10 -5.17 3.70
N VAL A 15 11.68 -5.39 4.88
CA VAL A 15 11.39 -6.56 5.73
C VAL A 15 9.93 -6.53 6.19
N ALA A 16 9.44 -5.39 6.67
CA ALA A 16 8.06 -5.24 7.13
C ALA A 16 7.05 -5.47 6.00
N ILE A 17 7.31 -4.92 4.81
CA ILE A 17 6.49 -5.15 3.61
C ILE A 17 6.49 -6.64 3.23
N LYS A 18 7.64 -7.31 3.31
CA LYS A 18 7.76 -8.74 3.02
C LYS A 18 6.88 -9.61 3.91
N VAL A 19 6.63 -9.18 5.16
CA VAL A 19 5.75 -9.87 6.12
C VAL A 19 4.32 -9.33 6.15
N GLY A 20 3.93 -8.50 5.17
CA GLY A 20 2.54 -8.08 4.98
C GLY A 20 2.16 -6.75 5.65
N LEU A 21 3.11 -5.82 5.82
CA LEU A 21 2.79 -4.47 6.30
C LEU A 21 1.72 -3.78 5.43
N THR A 22 0.68 -3.29 6.08
CA THR A 22 -0.47 -2.59 5.49
C THR A 22 -0.46 -1.11 5.83
N LYS A 23 -1.24 -0.31 5.07
CA LYS A 23 -1.38 1.12 5.35
C LYS A 23 -1.95 1.42 6.74
N ALA A 24 -2.89 0.60 7.22
CA ALA A 24 -3.45 0.75 8.56
C ALA A 24 -2.38 0.60 9.65
N GLN A 25 -1.39 -0.28 9.44
CA GLN A 25 -0.28 -0.44 10.36
C GLN A 25 0.66 0.78 10.34
N PHE A 26 0.97 1.35 9.17
CA PHE A 26 1.67 2.64 9.08
C PHE A 26 0.93 3.72 9.87
N ASP A 27 -0.38 3.84 9.71
CA ASP A 27 -1.20 4.86 10.40
C ASP A 27 -1.27 4.68 11.93
N SER A 28 -1.14 3.44 12.40
CA SER A 28 -1.12 3.12 13.83
C SER A 28 0.27 3.26 14.48
N THR A 29 1.32 3.47 13.68
CA THR A 29 2.70 3.51 14.17
C THR A 29 3.07 4.93 14.60
N VAL A 30 3.74 5.06 15.75
CA VAL A 30 4.24 6.35 16.25
C VAL A 30 5.56 6.69 15.56
N GLY A 31 5.67 7.92 15.04
CA GLY A 31 6.91 8.44 14.47
C GLY A 31 7.99 8.67 15.52
N ILE A 32 9.24 8.41 15.16
CA ILE A 32 10.40 8.80 15.98
C ILE A 32 10.83 10.20 15.54
N HIS A 33 10.72 11.17 16.44
CA HIS A 33 10.99 12.57 16.14
C HIS A 33 12.35 13.03 16.71
N PRO A 34 13.18 13.79 15.96
CA PRO A 34 13.01 14.24 14.58
C PRO A 34 13.69 13.30 13.56
N THR A 35 12.96 12.72 12.61
CA THR A 35 13.56 11.87 11.56
C THR A 35 12.85 12.00 10.21
N SER A 36 13.58 11.89 9.10
CA SER A 36 12.94 11.83 7.76
C SER A 36 12.08 10.57 7.58
N ALA A 37 12.32 9.52 8.36
CA ALA A 37 11.53 8.28 8.31
C ALA A 37 10.11 8.46 8.90
N GLU A 38 9.91 9.42 9.81
CA GLU A 38 8.60 9.64 10.46
C GLU A 38 7.51 10.06 9.48
N GLU A 39 7.89 10.63 8.33
CA GLU A 39 6.95 10.99 7.25
C GLU A 39 6.17 9.78 6.72
N PHE A 40 6.73 8.56 6.75
CA PHE A 40 6.01 7.36 6.28
C PHE A 40 4.79 6.99 7.14
N VAL A 41 4.79 7.38 8.42
CA VAL A 41 3.71 7.06 9.37
C VAL A 41 2.71 8.22 9.55
N THR A 42 2.89 9.32 8.83
CA THR A 42 2.00 10.49 8.87
C THR A 42 1.25 10.75 7.55
N MET A 43 1.51 9.99 6.48
CA MET A 43 0.83 10.11 5.18
C MET A 43 -0.65 9.70 5.24
N ARG A 44 -1.57 10.64 5.45
CA ARG A 44 -3.02 10.36 5.60
C ARG A 44 -3.87 10.58 4.34
N THR A 45 -3.42 11.45 3.44
CA THR A 45 -4.23 11.88 2.28
C THR A 45 -3.69 11.30 0.98
N PRO A 46 -4.45 10.49 0.24
CA PRO A 46 -4.03 9.99 -1.07
C PRO A 46 -3.96 11.10 -2.12
N THR A 47 -2.87 11.15 -2.89
CA THR A 47 -2.72 12.14 -3.98
C THR A 47 -3.49 11.74 -5.24
N ARG A 48 -3.70 10.45 -5.47
CA ARG A 48 -4.41 9.91 -6.65
C ARG A 48 -5.03 8.56 -6.32
N LYS A 49 -6.20 8.28 -6.87
CA LYS A 49 -6.81 6.93 -6.89
C LYS A 49 -6.72 6.39 -8.32
N ILE A 50 -6.18 5.20 -8.50
CA ILE A 50 -6.15 4.53 -9.80
C ILE A 50 -7.36 3.59 -9.85
N ARG A 51 -8.18 3.69 -10.90
CA ARG A 51 -9.27 2.75 -11.14
C ARG A 51 -8.64 1.39 -11.49
N ASN A 52 -8.92 0.35 -10.71
CA ASN A 52 -8.56 -1.01 -11.11
C ASN A 52 -9.33 -1.38 -12.39
N SER A 53 -8.60 -1.76 -13.44
CA SER A 53 -9.17 -2.33 -14.67
C SER A 53 -9.58 -3.78 -14.45
N SER A 54 -10.52 -4.01 -13.52
CA SER A 54 -11.30 -5.25 -13.48
C SER A 54 -12.70 -4.93 -14.00
N SER A 55 -12.77 -4.72 -15.30
CA SER A 55 -14.02 -4.72 -16.06
C SER A 55 -13.96 -5.87 -17.07
N GLY A 56 -14.72 -6.94 -16.82
CA GLY A 56 -14.94 -8.05 -17.76
C GLY A 56 -14.69 -9.42 -17.11
N GLY A 57 -15.65 -10.34 -16.98
CA GLY A 57 -17.01 -10.36 -17.49
C GLY A 57 -17.90 -11.26 -16.63
N LYS A 58 -19.22 -11.21 -16.89
CA LYS A 58 -20.15 -12.23 -16.41
C LYS A 58 -19.58 -13.60 -16.77
N THR A 59 -19.44 -14.48 -15.79
CA THR A 59 -19.21 -15.90 -16.07
C THR A 59 -20.36 -16.41 -16.94
N ASP A 60 -20.05 -17.01 -18.09
CA ASP A 60 -20.99 -17.70 -18.98
C ASP A 60 -21.57 -18.98 -18.34
N SER A 61 -21.95 -18.93 -17.07
CA SER A 61 -22.62 -20.03 -16.35
C SER A 61 -24.14 -19.90 -16.36
N GLU A 62 -24.71 -18.81 -16.85
CA GLU A 62 -26.17 -18.58 -16.86
C GLU A 62 -26.83 -18.81 -18.23
N ALA A 63 -26.07 -19.08 -19.30
CA ALA A 63 -26.62 -19.34 -20.64
C ALA A 63 -26.95 -20.82 -20.92
N LYS A 64 -26.69 -21.74 -19.98
CA LYS A 64 -26.90 -23.19 -20.17
C LYS A 64 -28.02 -23.81 -19.32
N ALA A 65 -29.01 -23.00 -18.93
CA ALA A 65 -30.22 -23.45 -18.22
C ALA A 65 -31.53 -23.16 -18.98
N ALA A 66 -31.47 -22.71 -20.24
CA ALA A 66 -32.64 -22.37 -21.06
C ALA A 66 -32.60 -23.00 -22.47
N ALA A 67 -32.06 -24.23 -22.57
CA ALA A 67 -32.19 -25.09 -23.75
C ALA A 67 -32.92 -26.37 -23.37
#